data_AF-A0A973US83-F1
#
_entry.id   AF-A0A973US83-F1
#
_cell.length_a   1.000
_cell.length_b   1.000
_cell.length_c   1.000
_cell.angle_alpha   90.00
_cell.angle_beta   90.00
_cell.angle_gamma   90.00
#
_symmetry.space_group_name_H-M   'P 1'
#
loop_
_entity.id
_entity.type
_entity.pdbx_description
1 polymer ?
#
loop_
_entity_poly.entity_id
_entity_poly.type
_entity_poly.pdbx_seq_one_letter_code
_entity_poly.pdbx_strand_id
1 'polypeptide(L)'
;MATTTLQAPPEPRQDDETDHISEVQSKAAAAVHKVAGTTEARIAEKDAASARRLRERQADVELKRQELKAKRDEREAKSAARDAKRARNAARRQAKRQARMKRFTAAITRVHAFVAGNMPAVYSSCIYAMSLYVAVSGQISMATARGWPLIVGIGMAVFLEGLALSMALTAHQLRLRNERALVPVAMTWIAAGFAAGINVVAHRDDPIMAAVLGASSLAAIIVWEVRSGAKHRAVLRANGWLPEPPERFGLRRWLRYPRETWAAWSLDVKRRVSAGAALLIAEVQEARQTTTAATAAEAALDSECAAELARQAADEAAAAAAQGAEQ
;
A
#
# COMPACT_ATOMS: atom_id res chain seq x y z
N MET A 1 122.22 -42.58 -14.85
CA MET A 1 122.92 -41.32 -15.15
C MET A 1 123.13 -40.65 -13.80
N ALA A 2 124.33 -40.60 -13.21
CA ALA A 2 125.63 -40.20 -13.78
C ALA A 2 125.49 -38.80 -14.40
N THR A 3 126.24 -37.76 -13.99
CA THR A 3 127.68 -37.75 -13.69
C THR A 3 128.09 -36.50 -12.88
N THR A 4 129.20 -36.60 -12.12
CA THR A 4 130.31 -35.61 -12.02
C THR A 4 129.96 -34.16 -11.58
N THR A 5 130.28 -33.66 -10.37
CA THR A 5 131.58 -33.58 -9.65
C THR A 5 132.60 -32.62 -10.30
N LEU A 6 132.84 -31.45 -9.68
CA LEU A 6 134.06 -30.67 -9.86
C LEU A 6 134.56 -30.22 -8.47
N GLN A 7 135.87 -30.13 -8.27
CA GLN A 7 136.48 -30.30 -6.94
C GLN A 7 137.61 -29.29 -6.61
N ALA A 8 137.49 -28.66 -5.43
CA ALA A 8 138.57 -28.06 -4.61
C ALA A 8 139.35 -26.84 -5.18
N PRO A 9 140.27 -26.17 -4.45
CA PRO A 9 140.72 -26.30 -3.03
C PRO A 9 140.74 -24.93 -2.25
N PRO A 10 141.51 -24.71 -1.16
CA PRO A 10 141.37 -25.27 0.21
C PRO A 10 141.24 -24.22 1.34
N GLU A 11 141.16 -24.72 2.59
CA GLU A 11 141.05 -24.10 3.94
C GLU A 11 141.71 -22.72 4.22
N PRO A 12 141.24 -22.00 5.28
CA PRO A 12 141.88 -22.21 6.59
C PRO A 12 140.92 -22.63 7.74
N ARG A 13 141.51 -23.35 8.70
CA ARG A 13 140.92 -23.93 9.92
C ARG A 13 141.21 -23.02 11.14
N GLN A 14 140.17 -22.65 11.92
CA GLN A 14 140.20 -22.01 13.26
C GLN A 14 138.75 -21.69 13.69
N ASP A 15 138.23 -21.81 14.92
CA ASP A 15 138.54 -22.59 16.14
C ASP A 15 137.23 -22.69 16.99
N ASP A 16 137.13 -23.67 17.90
CA ASP A 16 135.93 -23.96 18.72
C ASP A 16 135.66 -22.92 19.84
N GLU A 17 134.88 -21.85 19.62
CA GLU A 17 134.38 -21.01 20.75
C GLU A 17 133.10 -20.17 20.52
N THR A 18 132.13 -20.60 19.70
CA THR A 18 130.91 -19.78 19.43
C THR A 18 129.53 -20.45 19.57
N ASP A 19 129.46 -21.77 19.79
CA ASP A 19 128.18 -22.50 19.64
C ASP A 19 127.23 -22.42 20.85
N HIS A 20 127.71 -22.09 22.05
CA HIS A 20 126.86 -22.06 23.26
C HIS A 20 126.06 -20.76 23.48
N ILE A 21 126.41 -19.65 22.81
CA ILE A 21 125.69 -18.37 22.98
C ILE A 21 124.52 -18.24 21.98
N SER A 22 124.67 -18.80 20.76
CA SER A 22 123.62 -18.77 19.73
C SER A 22 122.40 -19.62 20.12
N GLU A 23 122.61 -20.76 20.77
CA GLU A 23 121.56 -21.70 21.13
C GLU A 23 120.63 -21.18 22.25
N VAL A 24 121.18 -20.39 23.18
CA VAL A 24 120.41 -19.75 24.27
C VAL A 24 119.57 -18.59 23.72
N GLN A 25 120.13 -17.79 22.79
CA GLN A 25 119.39 -16.70 22.15
C GLN A 25 118.29 -17.22 21.21
N SER A 26 118.51 -18.32 20.48
CA SER A 26 117.48 -18.91 19.62
C SER A 26 116.33 -19.53 20.43
N LYS A 27 116.62 -20.21 21.55
CA LYS A 27 115.61 -20.73 22.49
C LYS A 27 114.81 -19.60 23.15
N ALA A 28 115.44 -18.48 23.52
CA ALA A 28 114.75 -17.30 24.03
C ALA A 28 113.84 -16.63 22.98
N ALA A 29 114.33 -16.44 21.75
CA ALA A 29 113.54 -15.88 20.65
C ALA A 29 112.34 -16.78 20.30
N ALA A 30 112.54 -18.11 20.23
CA ALA A 30 111.47 -19.07 19.99
C ALA A 30 110.42 -19.08 21.12
N ALA A 31 110.83 -18.91 22.38
CA ALA A 31 109.90 -18.76 23.51
C ALA A 31 109.07 -17.48 23.40
N VAL A 32 109.69 -16.34 23.05
CA VAL A 32 108.99 -15.06 22.85
C VAL A 32 108.01 -15.14 21.68
N HIS A 33 108.38 -15.71 20.54
CA HIS A 33 107.46 -15.92 19.41
C HIS A 33 106.32 -16.87 19.75
N LYS A 34 106.55 -17.93 20.54
CA LYS A 34 105.51 -18.84 21.00
C LYS A 34 104.53 -18.14 21.95
N VAL A 35 105.02 -17.34 22.89
CA VAL A 35 104.16 -16.52 23.78
C VAL A 35 103.38 -15.49 22.98
N ALA A 36 104.04 -14.74 22.09
CA ALA A 36 103.39 -13.75 21.20
C ALA A 36 102.27 -14.38 20.37
N GLY A 37 102.52 -15.51 19.71
CA GLY A 37 101.51 -16.25 18.94
C GLY A 37 100.34 -16.74 19.80
N THR A 38 100.58 -17.18 21.04
CA THR A 38 99.48 -17.54 21.96
C THR A 38 98.68 -16.33 22.45
N THR A 39 99.31 -15.17 22.61
CA THR A 39 98.60 -13.92 22.96
C THR A 39 97.79 -13.37 21.79
N GLU A 40 98.34 -13.39 20.58
CA GLU A 40 97.65 -12.98 19.35
C GLU A 40 96.46 -13.90 19.06
N ALA A 41 96.63 -15.22 19.17
CA ALA A 41 95.52 -16.18 19.04
C ALA A 41 94.41 -15.89 20.07
N ARG A 42 94.76 -15.54 21.31
CA ARG A 42 93.79 -15.22 22.38
C ARG A 42 93.12 -13.84 22.21
N ILE A 43 93.78 -12.90 21.53
CA ILE A 43 93.19 -11.62 21.12
C ILE A 43 92.22 -11.88 19.96
N ALA A 44 92.65 -12.58 18.91
CA ALA A 44 91.83 -12.95 17.77
C ALA A 44 90.59 -13.77 18.17
N GLU A 45 90.71 -14.68 19.14
CA GLU A 45 89.57 -15.42 19.70
C GLU A 45 88.58 -14.50 20.43
N LYS A 46 89.08 -13.56 21.25
CA LYS A 46 88.25 -12.55 21.93
C LYS A 46 87.57 -11.60 20.95
N ASP A 47 88.24 -11.21 19.87
CA ASP A 47 87.69 -10.33 18.84
C ASP A 47 86.68 -11.07 17.94
N ALA A 48 86.92 -12.35 17.64
CA ALA A 48 85.93 -13.21 17.01
C ALA A 48 84.69 -13.39 17.91
N ALA A 49 84.87 -13.53 19.22
CA ALA A 49 83.78 -13.63 20.19
C ALA A 49 83.02 -12.30 20.36
N SER A 50 83.71 -11.16 20.36
CA SER A 50 83.09 -9.83 20.44
C SER A 50 82.32 -9.50 19.16
N ALA A 51 82.86 -9.85 17.98
CA ALA A 51 82.20 -9.70 16.70
C ALA A 51 80.93 -10.57 16.58
N ARG A 52 80.94 -11.81 17.10
CA ARG A 52 79.73 -12.66 17.18
C ARG A 52 78.65 -11.99 18.03
N ARG A 53 78.99 -11.55 19.25
CA ARG A 53 78.08 -10.83 20.15
C ARG A 53 77.53 -9.53 19.56
N LEU A 54 78.33 -8.83 18.74
CA LEU A 54 77.88 -7.62 18.05
C LEU A 54 76.82 -7.95 16.98
N ARG A 55 77.05 -9.00 16.17
CA ARG A 55 76.11 -9.47 15.14
C ARG A 55 74.81 -10.00 15.76
N GLU A 56 74.90 -10.77 16.84
CA GLU A 56 73.73 -11.22 17.62
C GLU A 56 72.89 -10.04 18.10
N ARG A 57 73.51 -9.02 18.70
CA ARG A 57 72.83 -7.79 19.13
C ARG A 57 72.23 -6.99 17.96
N GLN A 58 72.88 -6.97 16.80
CA GLN A 58 72.35 -6.31 15.60
C GLN A 58 71.11 -7.05 15.08
N ALA A 59 71.18 -8.39 14.97
CA ALA A 59 70.05 -9.23 14.58
C ALA A 59 68.86 -9.09 15.54
N ASP A 60 69.10 -9.06 16.86
CA ASP A 60 68.07 -8.80 17.88
C ASP A 60 67.38 -7.44 17.70
N VAL A 61 68.14 -6.39 17.37
CA VAL A 61 67.61 -5.03 17.14
C VAL A 61 66.81 -4.97 15.85
N GLU A 62 67.25 -5.64 14.79
CA GLU A 62 66.52 -5.73 13.53
C GLU A 62 65.23 -6.53 13.66
N LEU A 63 65.27 -7.69 14.33
CA LEU A 63 64.10 -8.52 14.62
C LEU A 63 63.07 -7.73 15.45
N LYS A 64 63.50 -7.03 16.51
CA LYS A 64 62.62 -6.13 17.29
C LYS A 64 62.02 -5.00 16.45
N ARG A 65 62.79 -4.42 15.51
CA ARG A 65 62.29 -3.39 14.58
C ARG A 65 61.25 -3.96 13.60
N GLN A 66 61.45 -5.18 13.10
CA GLN A 66 60.49 -5.87 12.24
C GLN A 66 59.20 -6.22 12.99
N GLU A 67 59.30 -6.75 14.22
CA GLU A 67 58.14 -7.01 15.07
C GLU A 67 57.34 -5.74 15.37
N LEU A 68 58.00 -4.62 15.68
CA LEU A 68 57.32 -3.36 15.97
C LEU A 68 56.61 -2.79 14.73
N LYS A 69 57.20 -2.94 13.54
CA LYS A 69 56.52 -2.62 12.26
C LYS A 69 55.31 -3.51 12.06
N ALA A 70 55.46 -4.83 12.12
CA ALA A 70 54.35 -5.77 11.96
C ALA A 70 53.21 -5.52 12.98
N LYS A 71 53.53 -5.23 14.25
CA LYS A 71 52.55 -4.86 15.30
C LYS A 71 51.88 -3.51 15.03
N ARG A 72 52.53 -2.58 14.33
CA ARG A 72 51.95 -1.31 13.90
C ARG A 72 51.02 -1.52 12.70
N ASP A 73 51.49 -2.22 11.67
CA ASP A 73 50.74 -2.51 10.45
C ASP A 73 49.47 -3.33 10.78
N GLU A 74 49.56 -4.28 11.72
CA GLU A 74 48.41 -5.04 12.22
C GLU A 74 47.39 -4.15 12.96
N ARG A 75 47.85 -3.13 13.71
CA ARG A 75 46.97 -2.16 14.38
C ARG A 75 46.29 -1.23 13.37
N GLU A 76 47.01 -0.76 12.36
CA GLU A 76 46.51 0.09 11.29
C GLU A 76 45.51 -0.69 10.39
N ALA A 77 45.77 -1.96 10.09
CA ALA A 77 44.82 -2.85 9.42
C ALA A 77 43.56 -3.09 10.29
N LYS A 78 43.72 -3.29 11.61
CA LYS A 78 42.59 -3.47 12.54
C LYS A 78 41.74 -2.20 12.70
N SER A 79 42.32 -0.99 12.68
CA SER A 79 41.54 0.26 12.68
C SER A 79 40.83 0.47 11.35
N ALA A 80 41.53 0.34 10.22
CA ALA A 80 40.94 0.44 8.89
C ALA A 80 39.77 -0.53 8.68
N ALA A 81 39.89 -1.79 9.13
CA ALA A 81 38.80 -2.76 9.08
C ALA A 81 37.60 -2.39 9.97
N ARG A 82 37.84 -1.80 11.16
CA ARG A 82 36.78 -1.29 12.05
C ARG A 82 36.05 -0.10 11.43
N ASP A 83 36.77 0.82 10.82
CA ASP A 83 36.18 2.02 10.22
C ASP A 83 35.47 1.69 8.89
N ALA A 84 36.00 0.78 8.07
CA ALA A 84 35.27 0.21 6.93
C ALA A 84 33.96 -0.49 7.37
N LYS A 85 33.97 -1.24 8.49
CA LYS A 85 32.76 -1.86 9.06
C LYS A 85 31.77 -0.80 9.58
N ARG A 86 32.25 0.28 10.21
CA ARG A 86 31.42 1.43 10.63
C ARG A 86 30.80 2.15 9.43
N ALA A 87 31.58 2.45 8.39
CA ALA A 87 31.12 3.08 7.16
C ALA A 87 30.05 2.23 6.44
N ARG A 88 30.29 0.92 6.25
CA ARG A 88 29.30 -0.01 5.69
C ARG A 88 27.99 -0.04 6.52
N ASN A 89 28.10 -0.03 7.85
CA ASN A 89 26.92 0.04 8.72
C ASN A 89 26.19 1.39 8.67
N ALA A 90 26.91 2.50 8.56
CA ALA A 90 26.35 3.84 8.38
C ALA A 90 25.62 3.97 7.04
N ALA A 91 26.25 3.54 5.94
CA ALA A 91 25.63 3.48 4.62
C ALA A 91 24.39 2.59 4.61
N ARG A 92 24.43 1.40 5.23
CA ARG A 92 23.25 0.51 5.38
C ARG A 92 22.13 1.16 6.20
N ARG A 93 22.45 1.95 7.24
CA ARG A 93 21.47 2.72 8.02
C ARG A 93 20.86 3.85 7.19
N GLN A 94 21.67 4.59 6.43
CA GLN A 94 21.21 5.65 5.52
C GLN A 94 20.33 5.10 4.41
N ALA A 95 20.74 4.03 3.72
CA ALA A 95 19.95 3.34 2.70
C ALA A 95 18.61 2.82 3.27
N LYS A 96 18.60 2.24 4.48
CA LYS A 96 17.35 1.87 5.16
C LYS A 96 16.46 3.07 5.48
N ARG A 97 17.03 4.20 5.91
CA ARG A 97 16.27 5.46 6.15
C ARG A 97 15.69 6.01 4.84
N GLN A 98 16.49 6.10 3.78
CA GLN A 98 16.03 6.54 2.45
C GLN A 98 14.95 5.61 1.88
N ALA A 99 15.09 4.29 2.01
CA ALA A 99 14.07 3.33 1.58
C ALA A 99 12.77 3.46 2.38
N ARG A 100 12.86 3.71 3.70
CA ARG A 100 11.68 4.03 4.54
C ARG A 100 11.02 5.33 4.09
N MET A 101 11.79 6.39 3.87
CA MET A 101 11.26 7.67 3.40
C MET A 101 10.62 7.56 2.01
N LYS A 102 11.27 6.91 1.03
CA LYS A 102 10.68 6.65 -0.29
C LYS A 102 9.36 5.88 -0.19
N ARG A 103 9.28 4.85 0.66
CA ARG A 103 8.02 4.12 0.93
C ARG A 103 6.95 4.99 1.58
N PHE A 104 7.34 5.83 2.55
CA PHE A 104 6.44 6.74 3.25
C PHE A 104 5.89 7.83 2.33
N THR A 105 6.75 8.51 1.56
CA THR A 105 6.35 9.48 0.54
C THR A 105 5.45 8.83 -0.50
N ALA A 106 5.80 7.64 -1.03
CA ALA A 106 4.95 6.93 -1.98
C ALA A 106 3.57 6.53 -1.38
N ALA A 107 3.52 6.17 -0.10
CA ALA A 107 2.25 5.93 0.60
C ALA A 107 1.42 7.22 0.73
N ILE A 108 2.04 8.34 1.14
CA ILE A 108 1.39 9.65 1.19
C ILE A 108 0.88 10.06 -0.18
N THR A 109 1.66 9.93 -1.26
CA THR A 109 1.24 10.27 -2.62
C THR A 109 0.03 9.43 -3.06
N ARG A 110 -0.01 8.13 -2.72
CA ARG A 110 -1.19 7.28 -2.99
C ARG A 110 -2.42 7.73 -2.20
N VAL A 111 -2.27 8.03 -0.91
CA VAL A 111 -3.37 8.52 -0.07
C VAL A 111 -3.86 9.87 -0.59
N HIS A 112 -2.96 10.79 -0.92
CA HIS A 112 -3.31 12.10 -1.47
C HIS A 112 -4.01 12.00 -2.83
N ALA A 113 -3.52 11.15 -3.74
CA ALA A 113 -4.17 10.88 -5.03
C ALA A 113 -5.57 10.25 -4.84
N PHE A 114 -5.71 9.30 -3.92
CA PHE A 114 -7.00 8.71 -3.56
C PHE A 114 -7.96 9.76 -2.97
N VAL A 115 -7.49 10.60 -2.05
CA VAL A 115 -8.28 11.65 -1.41
C VAL A 115 -8.73 12.67 -2.46
N ALA A 116 -7.80 13.18 -3.30
CA ALA A 116 -8.11 14.14 -4.35
C ALA A 116 -9.11 13.57 -5.38
N GLY A 117 -8.93 12.33 -5.83
CA GLY A 117 -9.85 11.67 -6.76
C GLY A 117 -11.20 11.28 -6.14
N ASN A 118 -11.26 11.07 -4.82
CA ASN A 118 -12.45 10.63 -4.11
C ASN A 118 -12.91 11.60 -3.00
N MET A 119 -12.68 12.91 -3.15
CA MET A 119 -13.05 13.92 -2.13
C MET A 119 -14.50 13.76 -1.60
N PRO A 120 -15.53 13.54 -2.45
CA PRO A 120 -16.89 13.31 -1.97
C PRO A 120 -17.07 12.00 -1.17
N ALA A 121 -16.20 11.00 -1.36
CA ALA A 121 -16.19 9.77 -0.57
C ALA A 121 -15.58 10.02 0.81
N VAL A 122 -14.45 10.72 0.86
CA VAL A 122 -13.73 11.05 2.10
C VAL A 122 -14.63 11.89 3.00
N TYR A 123 -15.20 12.99 2.47
CA TYR A 123 -16.12 13.84 3.23
C TYR A 123 -17.32 13.05 3.78
N SER A 124 -18.00 12.27 2.93
CA SER A 124 -19.14 11.45 3.36
C SER A 124 -18.75 10.40 4.41
N SER A 125 -17.55 9.82 4.32
CA SER A 125 -17.06 8.84 5.29
C SER A 125 -16.69 9.50 6.62
N CYS A 126 -16.17 10.73 6.61
CA CYS A 126 -15.90 11.50 7.83
C CYS A 126 -17.21 11.89 8.55
N ILE A 127 -18.22 12.37 7.82
CA ILE A 127 -19.54 12.68 8.40
C ILE A 127 -20.21 11.41 8.94
N TYR A 128 -20.11 10.28 8.22
CA TYR A 128 -20.57 8.98 8.70
C TYR A 128 -19.86 8.57 10.00
N ALA A 129 -18.53 8.62 10.05
CA ALA A 129 -17.75 8.26 11.23
C ALA A 129 -18.05 9.17 12.44
N MET A 130 -18.28 10.47 12.21
CA MET A 130 -18.62 11.42 13.27
C MET A 130 -20.03 11.20 13.83
N SER A 131 -21.02 10.97 12.95
CA SER A 131 -22.40 10.66 13.38
C SER A 131 -22.49 9.33 14.12
N LEU A 132 -21.77 8.30 13.65
CA LEU A 132 -21.63 7.02 14.35
C LEU A 132 -20.95 7.18 15.71
N TYR A 133 -19.85 7.94 15.80
CA TYR A 133 -19.16 8.20 17.07
C TYR A 133 -20.08 8.85 18.11
N VAL A 134 -20.86 9.85 17.71
CA VAL A 134 -21.85 10.52 18.56
C VAL A 134 -22.95 9.54 19.00
N ALA A 135 -23.53 8.76 18.09
CA ALA A 135 -24.54 7.75 18.40
C ALA A 135 -24.04 6.68 19.39
N VAL A 136 -22.83 6.16 19.18
CA VAL A 136 -22.19 5.15 20.04
C VAL A 136 -21.84 5.72 21.42
N SER A 137 -21.38 6.97 21.50
CA SER A 137 -21.10 7.60 22.80
C SER A 137 -22.34 7.70 23.70
N GLY A 138 -23.52 7.95 23.10
CA GLY A 138 -24.80 7.94 23.82
C GLY A 138 -25.16 6.55 24.37
N GLN A 139 -24.99 5.50 23.56
CA GLN A 139 -25.25 4.12 23.97
C GLN A 139 -24.29 3.65 25.09
N ILE A 140 -23.02 4.06 25.03
CA ILE A 140 -22.03 3.76 26.08
C ILE A 140 -22.34 4.54 27.37
N SER A 141 -22.69 5.83 27.25
CA SER A 141 -23.13 6.68 28.37
C SER A 141 -24.32 6.09 29.11
N MET A 142 -25.33 5.60 28.36
CA MET A 142 -26.49 4.89 28.91
C MET A 142 -26.08 3.72 29.78
N ALA A 143 -25.21 2.83 29.26
CA ALA A 143 -24.79 1.62 29.96
C ALA A 143 -24.05 1.96 31.28
N THR A 144 -23.12 2.92 31.24
CA THR A 144 -22.37 3.31 32.45
C THR A 144 -23.26 4.05 33.46
N ALA A 145 -24.18 4.91 33.01
CA ALA A 145 -25.18 5.55 33.88
C ALA A 145 -26.15 4.54 34.53
N ARG A 146 -26.41 3.40 33.87
CA ARG A 146 -27.18 2.27 34.43
C ARG A 146 -26.37 1.41 35.41
N GLY A 147 -25.09 1.72 35.64
CA GLY A 147 -24.17 0.92 36.46
C GLY A 147 -23.67 -0.36 35.78
N TRP A 148 -23.86 -0.51 34.47
CA TRP A 148 -23.38 -1.69 33.73
C TRP A 148 -21.88 -1.57 33.43
N PRO A 149 -21.14 -2.71 33.36
CA PRO A 149 -19.74 -2.70 32.97
C PRO A 149 -19.56 -2.07 31.58
N LEU A 150 -18.53 -1.23 31.41
CA LEU A 150 -18.22 -0.53 30.14
C LEU A 150 -18.19 -1.47 28.93
N ILE A 151 -17.67 -2.70 29.10
CA ILE A 151 -17.60 -3.72 28.06
C ILE A 151 -18.99 -4.16 27.55
N VAL A 152 -20.03 -4.11 28.38
CA VAL A 152 -21.42 -4.41 28.00
C VAL A 152 -21.99 -3.28 27.14
N GLY A 153 -21.72 -2.01 27.49
CA GLY A 153 -22.10 -0.85 26.68
C GLY A 153 -21.44 -0.85 25.30
N ILE A 154 -20.13 -1.11 25.26
CA ILE A 154 -19.37 -1.28 24.00
C ILE A 154 -19.94 -2.47 23.21
N GLY A 155 -20.21 -3.60 23.86
CA GLY A 155 -20.79 -4.78 23.21
C GLY A 155 -22.15 -4.54 22.58
N MET A 156 -23.06 -3.83 23.28
CA MET A 156 -24.36 -3.42 22.74
C MET A 156 -24.19 -2.51 21.52
N ALA A 157 -23.34 -1.48 21.62
CA ALA A 157 -23.12 -0.52 20.54
C ALA A 157 -22.53 -1.19 19.29
N VAL A 158 -21.51 -2.04 19.47
CA VAL A 158 -20.91 -2.81 18.38
C VAL A 158 -21.92 -3.79 17.75
N PHE A 159 -22.81 -4.40 18.55
CA PHE A 159 -23.85 -5.28 18.04
C PHE A 159 -24.89 -4.52 17.21
N LEU A 160 -25.45 -3.42 17.72
CA LEU A 160 -26.51 -2.66 17.04
C LEU A 160 -26.01 -1.95 15.78
N GLU A 161 -24.93 -1.18 15.90
CA GLU A 161 -24.34 -0.47 14.77
C GLU A 161 -23.70 -1.43 13.77
N GLY A 162 -23.09 -2.52 14.25
CA GLY A 162 -22.55 -3.59 13.42
C GLY A 162 -23.62 -4.36 12.64
N LEU A 163 -24.79 -4.60 13.25
CA LEU A 163 -25.95 -5.19 12.57
C LEU A 163 -26.47 -4.25 11.47
N ALA A 164 -26.67 -2.97 11.79
CA ALA A 164 -27.08 -1.96 10.81
C ALA A 164 -26.08 -1.86 9.64
N LEU A 165 -24.79 -1.76 9.94
CA LEU A 165 -23.71 -1.74 8.94
C LEU A 165 -23.66 -3.00 8.07
N SER A 166 -23.77 -4.19 8.67
CA SER A 166 -23.72 -5.47 7.96
C SER A 166 -24.90 -5.61 6.99
N MET A 167 -26.11 -5.20 7.42
CA MET A 167 -27.28 -5.16 6.57
C MET A 167 -27.15 -4.09 5.47
N ALA A 168 -26.62 -2.91 5.78
CA ALA A 168 -26.41 -1.84 4.81
C ALA A 168 -25.35 -2.19 3.74
N LEU A 169 -24.30 -2.92 4.12
CA LEU A 169 -23.30 -3.50 3.22
C LEU A 169 -23.90 -4.61 2.36
N THR A 170 -24.70 -5.50 2.95
CA THR A 170 -25.41 -6.56 2.21
C THR A 170 -26.37 -5.96 1.18
N ALA A 171 -27.13 -4.94 1.55
CA ALA A 171 -27.98 -4.18 0.64
C ALA A 171 -27.18 -3.54 -0.50
N HIS A 172 -25.99 -2.97 -0.23
CA HIS A 172 -25.12 -2.42 -1.27
C HIS A 172 -24.61 -3.50 -2.23
N GLN A 173 -24.23 -4.68 -1.72
CA GLN A 173 -23.78 -5.80 -2.55
C GLN A 173 -24.89 -6.33 -3.47
N LEU A 174 -26.11 -6.53 -2.93
CA LEU A 174 -27.27 -6.94 -3.74
C LEU A 174 -27.58 -5.92 -4.83
N ARG A 175 -27.61 -4.61 -4.50
CA ARG A 175 -27.77 -3.54 -5.49
C ARG A 175 -26.71 -3.60 -6.60
N LEU A 176 -25.44 -3.86 -6.28
CA LEU A 176 -24.38 -4.01 -7.28
C LEU A 176 -24.55 -5.23 -8.21
N ARG A 177 -25.36 -6.23 -7.80
CA ARG A 177 -25.78 -7.38 -8.62
C ARG A 177 -27.14 -7.19 -9.30
N ASN A 178 -27.77 -6.02 -9.15
CA ASN A 178 -29.19 -5.70 -9.46
C ASN A 178 -30.25 -6.42 -8.60
N GLU A 179 -29.84 -7.26 -7.65
CA GLU A 179 -30.76 -8.04 -6.83
C GLU A 179 -31.60 -7.15 -5.91
N ARG A 180 -32.81 -7.62 -5.56
CA ARG A 180 -33.79 -6.85 -4.77
C ARG A 180 -33.34 -6.73 -3.31
N ALA A 181 -32.67 -5.62 -2.98
CA ALA A 181 -32.13 -5.34 -1.64
C ALA A 181 -33.16 -4.98 -0.54
N LEU A 182 -34.45 -5.27 -0.70
CA LEU A 182 -35.51 -4.73 0.18
C LEU A 182 -35.37 -5.18 1.64
N VAL A 183 -35.16 -6.48 1.88
CA VAL A 183 -35.05 -7.05 3.23
C VAL A 183 -33.87 -6.46 4.02
N PRO A 184 -32.61 -6.45 3.53
CA PRO A 184 -31.52 -5.86 4.28
C PRO A 184 -31.64 -4.33 4.43
N VAL A 185 -32.27 -3.61 3.50
CA VAL A 185 -32.60 -2.18 3.71
C VAL A 185 -33.57 -2.03 4.88
N ALA A 186 -34.65 -2.81 4.93
CA ALA A 186 -35.60 -2.78 6.05
C ALA A 186 -34.93 -3.13 7.39
N MET A 187 -34.07 -4.15 7.43
CA MET A 187 -33.30 -4.50 8.64
C MET A 187 -32.34 -3.39 9.07
N THR A 188 -31.70 -2.70 8.12
CA THR A 188 -30.85 -1.52 8.40
C THR A 188 -31.65 -0.43 9.10
N TRP A 189 -32.83 -0.09 8.58
CA TRP A 189 -33.70 0.94 9.16
C TRP A 189 -34.31 0.55 10.50
N ILE A 190 -34.65 -0.72 10.70
CA ILE A 190 -35.12 -1.24 12.00
C ILE A 190 -34.01 -1.16 13.05
N ALA A 191 -32.78 -1.58 12.73
CA ALA A 191 -31.64 -1.47 13.64
C ALA A 191 -31.32 0.01 13.97
N ALA A 192 -31.33 0.89 12.97
CA ALA A 192 -31.10 2.33 13.16
C ALA A 192 -32.20 3.00 13.99
N GLY A 193 -33.47 2.64 13.77
CA GLY A 193 -34.60 3.11 14.56
C GLY A 193 -34.52 2.65 16.02
N PHE A 194 -34.07 1.42 16.25
CA PHE A 194 -33.85 0.88 17.59
C PHE A 194 -32.68 1.58 18.32
N ALA A 195 -31.56 1.80 17.62
CA ALA A 195 -30.42 2.57 18.13
C ALA A 195 -30.80 4.02 18.47
N ALA A 196 -31.58 4.68 17.59
CA ALA A 196 -32.12 6.01 17.84
C ALA A 196 -33.08 6.02 19.05
N GLY A 197 -33.96 5.03 19.16
CA GLY A 197 -34.88 4.85 20.28
C GLY A 197 -34.17 4.67 21.62
N ILE A 198 -33.11 3.85 21.67
CA ILE A 198 -32.24 3.73 22.85
C ILE A 198 -31.64 5.08 23.22
N ASN A 199 -31.06 5.80 22.26
CA ASN A 199 -30.43 7.09 22.51
C ASN A 199 -31.41 8.16 23.03
N VAL A 200 -32.65 8.18 22.54
CA VAL A 200 -33.73 9.06 23.03
C VAL A 200 -34.18 8.66 24.43
N VAL A 201 -34.47 7.38 24.68
CA VAL A 201 -34.95 6.89 25.99
C VAL A 201 -33.87 7.07 27.07
N ALA A 202 -32.61 6.86 26.73
CA ALA A 202 -31.47 6.98 27.63
C ALA A 202 -31.23 8.41 28.15
N HIS A 203 -31.55 9.42 27.34
CA HIS A 203 -31.30 10.82 27.65
C HIS A 203 -32.59 11.64 27.75
N ARG A 204 -33.74 10.99 27.98
CA ARG A 204 -35.06 11.62 28.05
C ARG A 204 -35.15 12.85 28.98
N ASP A 205 -34.27 12.91 29.98
CA ASP A 205 -34.21 13.96 31.00
C ASP A 205 -33.47 15.22 30.46
N ASP A 206 -32.72 15.12 29.36
CA ASP A 206 -32.23 16.22 28.52
C ASP A 206 -32.79 16.09 27.09
N PRO A 207 -33.87 16.82 26.74
CA PRO A 207 -34.53 16.67 25.45
C PRO A 207 -33.66 17.09 24.26
N ILE A 208 -32.65 17.96 24.45
CA ILE A 208 -31.74 18.39 23.39
C ILE A 208 -30.74 17.26 23.12
N MET A 209 -30.14 16.70 24.17
CA MET A 209 -29.21 15.57 24.06
C MET A 209 -29.88 14.33 23.48
N ALA A 210 -31.10 13.99 23.93
CA ALA A 210 -31.92 12.93 23.37
C ALA A 210 -32.17 13.12 21.86
N ALA A 211 -32.58 14.32 21.44
CA ALA A 211 -32.83 14.64 20.04
C ALA A 211 -31.56 14.54 19.18
N VAL A 212 -30.43 15.08 19.64
CA VAL A 212 -29.16 15.04 18.90
C VAL A 212 -28.63 13.62 18.75
N LEU A 213 -28.63 12.81 19.83
CA LEU A 213 -28.15 11.43 19.79
C LEU A 213 -29.07 10.53 18.96
N GLY A 214 -30.39 10.66 19.11
CA GLY A 214 -31.37 9.97 18.28
C GLY A 214 -31.22 10.32 16.80
N ALA A 215 -31.15 11.60 16.46
CA ALA A 215 -30.96 12.08 15.09
C ALA A 215 -29.60 11.64 14.50
N SER A 216 -28.51 11.64 15.28
CA SER A 216 -27.19 11.20 14.81
C SER A 216 -27.17 9.73 14.38
N SER A 217 -27.91 8.87 15.11
CA SER A 217 -28.07 7.44 14.82
C SER A 217 -28.71 7.23 13.44
N LEU A 218 -29.75 8.01 13.11
CA LEU A 218 -30.40 7.98 11.80
C LEU A 218 -29.56 8.66 10.71
N ALA A 219 -28.88 9.77 11.03
CA ALA A 219 -28.07 10.54 10.10
C ALA A 219 -26.93 9.71 9.49
N ALA A 220 -26.31 8.83 10.27
CA ALA A 220 -25.28 7.92 9.77
C ALA A 220 -25.81 7.05 8.61
N ILE A 221 -26.98 6.43 8.80
CA ILE A 221 -27.62 5.58 7.78
C ILE A 221 -28.12 6.40 6.59
N ILE A 222 -28.66 7.61 6.80
CA ILE A 222 -29.05 8.52 5.70
C ILE A 222 -27.86 8.84 4.80
N VAL A 223 -26.72 9.21 5.39
CA VAL A 223 -25.47 9.51 4.66
C VAL A 223 -25.00 8.28 3.87
N TRP A 224 -25.04 7.10 4.49
CA TRP A 224 -24.70 5.84 3.83
C TRP A 224 -25.63 5.51 2.65
N GLU A 225 -26.94 5.63 2.81
CA GLU A 225 -27.93 5.34 1.77
C GLU A 225 -27.82 6.28 0.57
N VAL A 226 -27.70 7.60 0.82
CA VAL A 226 -27.47 8.59 -0.24
C VAL A 226 -26.18 8.28 -1.02
N ARG A 227 -25.10 7.95 -0.30
CA ARG A 227 -23.79 7.64 -0.88
C ARG A 227 -23.79 6.34 -1.69
N SER A 228 -24.29 5.26 -1.10
CA SER A 228 -24.32 3.92 -1.71
C SER A 228 -25.29 3.88 -2.90
N GLY A 229 -26.43 4.56 -2.81
CA GLY A 229 -27.37 4.75 -3.91
C GLY A 229 -26.80 5.58 -5.06
N ALA A 230 -26.04 6.65 -4.78
CA ALA A 230 -25.35 7.42 -5.81
C ALA A 230 -24.29 6.58 -6.55
N LYS A 231 -23.50 5.79 -5.82
CA LYS A 231 -22.51 4.87 -6.40
C LYS A 231 -23.18 3.78 -7.25
N HIS A 232 -24.26 3.17 -6.76
CA HIS A 232 -25.02 2.18 -7.51
C HIS A 232 -25.59 2.76 -8.81
N ARG A 233 -26.23 3.95 -8.77
CA ARG A 233 -26.70 4.62 -9.99
C ARG A 233 -25.59 4.94 -10.99
N ALA A 234 -24.36 5.24 -10.53
CA ALA A 234 -23.22 5.42 -11.42
C ALA A 234 -22.81 4.12 -12.12
N VAL A 235 -22.78 2.99 -11.39
CA VAL A 235 -22.52 1.66 -11.97
C VAL A 235 -23.63 1.25 -12.96
N LEU A 236 -24.89 1.50 -12.64
CA LEU A 236 -26.00 1.22 -13.57
C LEU A 236 -25.88 1.97 -14.90
N ARG A 237 -25.43 3.24 -14.88
CA ARG A 237 -25.19 4.02 -16.12
C ARG A 237 -23.98 3.49 -16.89
N ALA A 238 -22.89 3.18 -16.21
CA ALA A 238 -21.70 2.61 -16.84
C ALA A 238 -22.00 1.27 -17.56
N ASN A 239 -22.98 0.51 -17.06
CA ASN A 239 -23.47 -0.72 -17.67
C ASN A 239 -24.63 -0.51 -18.68
N GLY A 240 -25.06 0.73 -18.95
CA GLY A 240 -26.18 1.04 -19.86
C GLY A 240 -27.58 0.67 -19.34
N TRP A 241 -27.72 0.25 -18.08
CA TRP A 241 -29.00 -0.18 -17.49
C TRP A 241 -29.86 0.99 -16.97
N LEU A 242 -29.25 2.14 -16.71
CA LEU A 242 -29.95 3.37 -16.35
C LEU A 242 -29.61 4.45 -17.39
N PRO A 243 -30.58 5.22 -17.91
CA PRO A 243 -30.30 6.32 -18.82
C PRO A 243 -29.46 7.42 -18.13
N GLU A 244 -28.83 8.25 -18.96
CA GLU A 244 -28.10 9.43 -18.50
C GLU A 244 -28.99 10.37 -17.64
N PRO A 245 -28.39 11.18 -16.75
CA PRO A 245 -29.14 12.14 -15.93
C PRO A 245 -30.09 13.00 -16.78
N PRO A 246 -31.33 13.26 -16.31
CA PRO A 246 -32.33 14.03 -17.05
C PRO A 246 -31.84 15.45 -17.32
N GLU A 247 -32.34 16.04 -18.41
CA GLU A 247 -31.95 17.40 -18.79
C GLU A 247 -32.33 18.41 -17.71
N ARG A 248 -31.35 19.21 -17.28
CA ARG A 248 -31.52 20.13 -16.14
C ARG A 248 -32.07 21.47 -16.61
N PHE A 249 -33.40 21.57 -16.67
CA PHE A 249 -34.09 22.84 -16.92
C PHE A 249 -33.90 23.82 -15.75
N GLY A 250 -33.17 24.91 -15.98
CA GLY A 250 -32.96 25.95 -14.97
C GLY A 250 -34.23 26.75 -14.64
N LEU A 251 -34.34 27.24 -13.40
CA LEU A 251 -35.51 27.99 -12.89
C LEU A 251 -35.96 29.14 -13.81
N ARG A 252 -35.02 29.87 -14.42
CA ARG A 252 -35.31 30.94 -15.39
C ARG A 252 -36.14 30.46 -16.59
N ARG A 253 -35.92 29.22 -17.05
CA ARG A 253 -36.66 28.63 -18.18
C ARG A 253 -38.05 28.18 -17.75
N TRP A 254 -38.18 27.57 -16.57
CA TRP A 254 -39.47 27.25 -15.95
C TRP A 254 -40.37 28.49 -15.82
N LEU A 255 -39.79 29.64 -15.43
CA LEU A 255 -40.55 30.89 -15.28
C LEU A 255 -40.91 31.54 -16.62
N ARG A 256 -39.98 31.55 -17.61
CA ARG A 256 -40.19 32.25 -18.88
C ARG A 256 -40.93 31.44 -19.94
N TYR A 257 -40.78 30.11 -19.93
CA TYR A 257 -41.28 29.18 -20.94
C TYR A 257 -41.89 27.92 -20.28
N PRO A 258 -42.90 28.06 -19.39
CA PRO A 258 -43.42 26.94 -18.60
C PRO A 258 -44.00 25.82 -19.49
N ARG A 259 -44.78 26.17 -20.52
CA ARG A 259 -45.44 25.20 -21.41
C ARG A 259 -44.44 24.34 -22.18
N GLU A 260 -43.47 24.95 -22.86
CA GLU A 260 -42.43 24.18 -23.58
C GLU A 260 -41.55 23.38 -22.61
N THR A 261 -41.28 23.91 -21.41
CA THR A 261 -40.49 23.20 -20.39
C THR A 261 -41.22 21.96 -19.86
N TRP A 262 -42.53 22.05 -19.60
CA TRP A 262 -43.37 20.89 -19.26
C TRP A 262 -43.44 19.86 -20.39
N ALA A 263 -43.59 20.30 -21.64
CA ALA A 263 -43.61 19.41 -22.81
C ALA A 263 -42.27 18.68 -22.99
N ALA A 264 -41.14 19.39 -22.90
CA ALA A 264 -39.81 18.81 -22.99
C ALA A 264 -39.53 17.84 -21.82
N TRP A 265 -39.88 18.22 -20.59
CA TRP A 265 -39.70 17.38 -19.40
C TRP A 265 -40.55 16.10 -19.45
N SER A 266 -41.82 16.19 -19.86
CA SER A 266 -42.69 15.01 -19.95
C SER A 266 -42.25 14.06 -21.07
N LEU A 267 -41.74 14.58 -22.19
CA LEU A 267 -41.13 13.76 -23.24
C LEU A 267 -39.84 13.08 -22.76
N ASP A 268 -39.01 13.80 -22.00
CA ASP A 268 -37.77 13.28 -21.39
C ASP A 268 -38.08 12.12 -20.43
N VAL A 269 -39.05 12.31 -19.51
CA VAL A 269 -39.52 11.27 -18.59
C VAL A 269 -40.10 10.06 -19.35
N LYS A 270 -40.90 10.27 -20.40
CA LYS A 270 -41.50 9.17 -21.18
C LYS A 270 -40.45 8.34 -21.94
N ARG A 271 -39.33 8.96 -22.37
CA ARG A 271 -38.25 8.28 -23.11
C ARG A 271 -37.19 7.65 -22.21
N ARG A 272 -36.94 8.19 -21.00
CA ARG A 272 -35.92 7.69 -20.07
C ARG A 272 -36.41 6.51 -19.21
N VAL A 273 -36.67 5.39 -19.88
CA VAL A 273 -36.94 4.08 -19.26
C VAL A 273 -35.71 3.16 -19.38
N SER A 274 -35.52 2.24 -18.43
CA SER A 274 -34.47 1.21 -18.55
C SER A 274 -34.81 0.21 -19.66
N ALA A 275 -33.82 -0.47 -20.23
CA ALA A 275 -34.05 -1.41 -21.33
C ALA A 275 -35.12 -2.48 -21.02
N GLY A 276 -35.09 -3.08 -19.81
CA GLY A 276 -36.11 -4.03 -19.38
C GLY A 276 -37.50 -3.41 -19.20
N ALA A 277 -37.59 -2.18 -18.69
CA ALA A 277 -38.87 -1.47 -18.58
C ALA A 277 -39.41 -1.05 -19.97
N ALA A 278 -38.53 -0.73 -20.92
CA ALA A 278 -38.92 -0.39 -22.29
C ALA A 278 -39.60 -1.57 -23.00
N LEU A 279 -39.08 -2.79 -22.83
CA LEU A 279 -39.68 -4.02 -23.37
C LEU A 279 -41.08 -4.25 -22.79
N LEU A 280 -41.24 -4.21 -21.46
CA LEU A 280 -42.54 -4.38 -20.80
C LEU A 280 -43.54 -3.29 -21.19
N ILE A 281 -43.08 -2.05 -21.39
CA ILE A 281 -43.92 -0.94 -21.85
C ILE A 281 -44.34 -1.13 -23.30
N ALA A 282 -43.48 -1.68 -24.16
CA ALA A 282 -43.81 -2.02 -25.55
C ALA A 282 -44.86 -3.14 -25.61
N GLU A 283 -44.66 -4.22 -24.87
CA GLU A 283 -45.62 -5.34 -24.74
C GLU A 283 -47.00 -4.87 -24.27
N VAL A 284 -47.06 -4.00 -23.24
CA VAL A 284 -48.32 -3.40 -22.77
C VAL A 284 -48.93 -2.44 -23.82
N GLN A 285 -48.13 -1.77 -24.64
CA GLN A 285 -48.63 -0.92 -25.73
C GLN A 285 -49.19 -1.76 -26.88
N GLU A 286 -48.55 -2.86 -27.26
CA GLU A 286 -49.01 -3.80 -28.28
C GLU A 286 -50.32 -4.49 -27.87
N ALA A 287 -50.42 -4.95 -26.61
CA ALA A 287 -51.66 -5.48 -26.04
C ALA A 287 -52.81 -4.45 -26.02
N ARG A 288 -52.51 -3.17 -25.81
CA ARG A 288 -53.50 -2.08 -25.91
C ARG A 288 -53.88 -1.73 -27.34
N GLN A 289 -52.93 -1.75 -28.28
CA GLN A 289 -53.19 -1.48 -29.69
C GLN A 289 -54.07 -2.57 -30.31
N THR A 290 -53.77 -3.85 -30.04
CA THR A 290 -54.60 -4.99 -30.47
C THR A 290 -56.01 -4.91 -29.88
N THR A 291 -56.16 -4.62 -28.59
CA THR A 291 -57.48 -4.42 -27.95
C THR A 291 -58.24 -3.26 -28.60
N THR A 292 -57.59 -2.11 -28.80
CA THR A 292 -58.22 -0.91 -29.39
C THR A 292 -58.63 -1.18 -30.84
N ALA A 293 -57.78 -1.86 -31.62
CA ALA A 293 -58.04 -2.22 -33.00
C ALA A 293 -59.21 -3.21 -33.13
N ALA A 294 -59.31 -4.20 -32.23
CA ALA A 294 -60.46 -5.11 -32.17
C ALA A 294 -61.77 -4.34 -31.89
N THR A 295 -61.79 -3.50 -30.84
CA THR A 295 -62.99 -2.69 -30.52
C THR A 295 -63.36 -1.69 -31.63
N ALA A 296 -62.38 -1.19 -32.38
CA ALA A 296 -62.62 -0.30 -33.51
C ALA A 296 -63.15 -1.05 -34.74
N ALA A 297 -62.72 -2.30 -34.96
CA ALA A 297 -63.23 -3.17 -36.01
C ALA A 297 -64.68 -3.62 -35.71
N GLU A 298 -64.98 -4.00 -34.47
CA GLU A 298 -66.36 -4.29 -34.02
C GLU A 298 -67.27 -3.08 -34.22
N ALA A 299 -66.87 -1.89 -33.74
CA ALA A 299 -67.64 -0.67 -33.93
C ALA A 299 -67.82 -0.27 -35.40
N ALA A 300 -66.87 -0.60 -36.28
CA ALA A 300 -66.99 -0.39 -37.71
C ALA A 300 -68.05 -1.31 -38.33
N LEU A 301 -68.00 -2.62 -38.03
CA LEU A 301 -68.99 -3.61 -38.48
C LEU A 301 -70.41 -3.27 -37.99
N ASP A 302 -70.55 -2.87 -36.73
CA ASP A 302 -71.83 -2.40 -36.17
C ASP A 302 -72.36 -1.17 -36.94
N SER A 303 -71.49 -0.24 -37.31
CA SER A 303 -71.87 0.95 -38.08
C SER A 303 -72.27 0.64 -39.53
N GLU A 304 -71.63 -0.35 -40.15
CA GLU A 304 -71.98 -0.83 -41.50
C GLU A 304 -73.32 -1.57 -41.48
N CYS A 305 -73.54 -2.47 -40.51
CA CYS A 305 -74.82 -3.17 -40.34
C CYS A 305 -75.97 -2.20 -40.05
N ALA A 306 -75.76 -1.21 -39.18
CA ALA A 306 -76.75 -0.16 -38.94
C ALA A 306 -77.07 0.69 -40.19
N ALA A 307 -76.07 0.95 -41.04
CA ALA A 307 -76.26 1.66 -42.30
C ALA A 307 -77.00 0.81 -43.36
N GLU A 308 -76.79 -0.50 -43.40
CA GLU A 308 -77.55 -1.42 -44.27
C GLU A 308 -79.02 -1.54 -43.84
N LEU A 309 -79.28 -1.72 -42.54
CA LEU A 309 -80.64 -1.74 -41.99
C LEU A 309 -81.39 -0.43 -42.25
N ALA A 310 -80.71 0.72 -42.14
CA ALA A 310 -81.29 2.02 -42.47
C ALA A 310 -81.63 2.17 -43.96
N ARG A 311 -80.86 1.57 -44.87
CA ARG A 311 -81.17 1.51 -46.31
C ARG A 311 -82.39 0.62 -46.58
N GLN A 312 -82.40 -0.60 -46.01
CA GLN A 312 -83.52 -1.53 -46.16
C GLN A 312 -84.84 -0.91 -45.69
N ALA A 313 -84.85 -0.25 -44.52
CA ALA A 313 -86.03 0.45 -44.01
C ALA A 313 -86.49 1.61 -44.91
N ALA A 314 -85.57 2.31 -45.58
CA ALA A 314 -85.90 3.35 -46.55
C ALA A 314 -86.48 2.78 -47.86
N ASP A 315 -85.92 1.66 -48.34
CA ASP A 315 -86.41 0.95 -49.53
C ASP A 315 -87.81 0.34 -49.29
N GLU A 316 -88.05 -0.25 -48.11
CA GLU A 316 -89.37 -0.75 -47.68
C GLU A 316 -90.40 0.39 -47.59
N ALA A 317 -90.03 1.54 -47.01
CA ALA A 317 -90.91 2.70 -46.94
C ALA A 317 -91.25 3.26 -48.33
N ALA A 318 -90.29 3.26 -49.26
CA ALA A 318 -90.52 3.65 -50.65
C ALA A 318 -91.43 2.65 -51.39
N ALA A 319 -91.25 1.35 -51.18
CA ALA A 319 -92.11 0.31 -51.75
C ALA A 319 -93.55 0.38 -51.23
N ALA A 320 -93.74 0.62 -49.93
CA ALA A 320 -95.06 0.81 -49.33
C ALA A 320 -95.76 2.08 -49.88
N ALA A 321 -95.02 3.18 -50.07
CA ALA A 321 -95.54 4.40 -50.68
C ALA A 321 -95.96 4.20 -52.14
N ALA A 322 -95.26 3.36 -52.91
CA ALA A 322 -95.63 3.02 -54.28
C ALA A 322 -96.91 2.17 -54.33
N GLN A 323 -97.03 1.15 -53.47
CA GLN A 323 -98.24 0.30 -53.40
C GLN A 323 -99.49 1.06 -52.95
N GLY A 324 -99.33 2.07 -52.09
CA GLY A 324 -100.41 2.98 -51.68
C GLY A 324 -100.86 3.99 -52.75
N ALA A 325 -100.15 4.09 -53.88
CA ALA A 325 -100.49 4.98 -55.00
C ALA A 325 -101.21 4.26 -56.17
N GLU A 326 -101.32 2.93 -56.13
CA GLU A 326 -102.06 2.12 -57.11
C GLU A 326 -103.45 1.65 -56.62
N GLN A 327 -103.89 2.11 -55.44
CA GLN A 327 -105.22 1.89 -54.86
C GLN A 327 -106.11 3.14 -54.94
#